data_AF-A0A7V2JS60-F1
#
_entry.id   AF-A0A7V2JS60-F1
#
_cell.length_a   1.000
_cell.length_b   1.000
_cell.length_c   1.000
_cell.angle_alpha   90.00
_cell.angle_beta   90.00
_cell.angle_gamma   90.00
#
_symmetry.space_group_name_H-M   'P 1'
#
loop_
_entity.id
_entity.type
_entity.pdbx_description
1 polymer ?
#
loop_
_entity_poly.entity_id
_entity_poly.type
_entity_poly.pdbx_seq_one_letter_code
_entity_poly.pdbx_strand_id
1 'polypeptide(L)' 'RRLRIGYSRAARLIDMQEQNGIVSSLDGSKPRTVLLTREELDDLP' A
#
# COMPACT_ATOMS: atom_id res chain seq x y z
N ARG A 1 -0.30 -8.95 -13.02
CA ARG A 1 -0.31 -7.59 -12.40
C ARG A 1 -1.64 -6.92 -12.71
N ARG A 2 -2.38 -6.44 -11.70
CA ARG A 2 -3.74 -5.92 -11.88
C ARG A 2 -3.79 -4.56 -12.60
N LEU A 3 -2.84 -3.67 -12.30
CA LEU A 3 -2.87 -2.27 -12.76
C LEU A 3 -2.07 -1.99 -14.04
N ARG A 4 -1.49 -3.01 -14.71
CA ARG A 4 -0.65 -2.85 -15.93
C ARG A 4 0.44 -1.76 -15.83
N ILE A 5 0.99 -1.54 -14.63
CA ILE A 5 2.06 -0.57 -14.38
C ILE A 5 3.44 -1.24 -14.20
N GLY A 6 4.48 -0.52 -14.60
CA GLY A 6 5.88 -0.92 -14.39
C GLY A 6 6.26 -0.98 -12.91
N TYR A 7 7.36 -1.67 -12.61
CA TYR A 7 7.81 -1.92 -11.22
C TYR A 7 8.11 -0.63 -10.46
N SER A 8 8.88 0.30 -11.04
CA SER A 8 9.24 1.56 -10.37
C SER A 8 8.02 2.41 -10.01
N ARG A 9 6.97 2.38 -10.85
CA ARG A 9 5.71 3.08 -10.54
C ARG A 9 4.95 2.38 -9.41
N ALA A 10 4.91 1.05 -9.43
CA ALA A 10 4.27 0.29 -8.36
C ALA A 10 4.96 0.50 -7.01
N ALA A 11 6.31 0.52 -6.97
CA ALA A 11 7.08 0.78 -5.76
C ALA A 11 6.71 2.13 -5.12
N ARG A 12 6.71 3.22 -5.91
CA ARG A 12 6.32 4.55 -5.42
C ARG A 12 4.90 4.59 -4.87
N LEU A 13 3.96 3.90 -5.53
CA LEU A 13 2.57 3.83 -5.03
C LEU A 13 2.47 3.07 -3.70
N ILE A 14 3.33 2.07 -3.49
CA ILE A 14 3.38 1.33 -2.22
C ILE A 14 4.02 2.18 -1.13
N ASP A 15 5.08 2.93 -1.43
CA ASP A 15 5.71 3.85 -0.48
C ASP A 15 4.74 4.96 -0.04
N MET A 16 3.95 5.51 -0.98
CA MET A 16 2.89 6.48 -0.65
C MET A 16 1.79 5.86 0.22
N GLN A 17 1.41 4.60 -0.04
CA GLN A 17 0.42 3.90 0.79
C GLN A 17 0.96 3.61 2.21
N GLU A 18 2.27 3.36 2.36
CA GLU A 18 2.91 3.24 3.67
C GLU A 18 2.89 4.58 4.42
N GLN A 19 3.27 5.67 3.75
CA GLN A 19 3.24 7.03 4.34
C GLN A 19 1.84 7.43 4.81
N ASN A 20 0.81 6.99 4.09
CA ASN A 20 -0.59 7.25 4.45
C ASN A 20 -1.16 6.24 5.47
N GLY A 21 -0.34 5.31 5.99
CA GLY A 21 -0.78 4.31 6.98
C GLY A 21 -1.74 3.23 6.42
N ILE A 22 -1.82 3.08 5.10
CA ILE A 22 -2.69 2.10 4.43
C ILE A 22 -2.03 0.72 4.37
N VAL A 23 -0.70 0.69 4.22
CA VAL A 23 0.11 -0.53 4.10
C VAL A 23 1.23 -0.51 5.14
N SER A 24 1.57 -1.67 5.70
CA SER A 24 2.66 -1.78 6.67
C SER A 24 4.01 -1.39 6.09
N SER A 25 4.95 -1.04 6.96
CA SER A 25 6.35 -0.88 6.58
C SER A 25 6.95 -2.17 6.02
N LEU A 26 8.04 -2.01 5.26
CA LEU A 26 8.83 -3.12 4.78
C LEU A 26 9.54 -3.81 5.95
N ASP A 27 9.20 -5.07 6.23
CA ASP A 27 9.87 -5.92 7.21
C ASP A 27 10.59 -7.09 6.52
N GLY A 28 11.79 -6.82 6.03
CA GLY A 28 12.67 -7.82 5.40
C GLY A 28 12.00 -8.52 4.22
N SER A 29 11.85 -9.83 4.32
CA SER A 29 11.24 -10.69 3.27
C SER A 29 9.73 -10.88 3.44
N LYS A 30 9.13 -10.38 4.53
CA LYS A 30 7.69 -10.56 4.76
C LYS A 30 6.89 -9.70 3.79
N PRO A 31 5.76 -10.22 3.29
CA PRO A 31 4.82 -9.41 2.52
C PRO A 31 4.29 -8.27 3.42
N ARG A 32 4.10 -7.09 2.81
CA ARG A 32 3.43 -5.99 3.52
C ARG A 32 1.95 -6.33 3.72
N THR A 33 1.44 -5.96 4.88
CA THR A 33 0.02 -6.16 5.25
C THR A 33 -0.77 -4.89 4.95
N VAL A 34 -2.02 -5.04 4.49
CA VAL A 34 -2.96 -3.92 4.36
C VAL A 34 -3.57 -3.64 5.73
N LEU A 35 -3.48 -2.40 6.20
CA LEU A 35 -3.83 -2.00 7.56
C LEU A 35 -5.27 -1.51 7.71
N LEU A 36 -5.93 -1.18 6.60
CA LEU A 36 -7.30 -0.65 6.58
C LEU A 36 -8.21 -1.54 5.72
N THR A 37 -9.46 -1.71 6.15
CA THR A 37 -10.50 -2.26 5.29
C THR A 37 -10.95 -1.25 4.24
N ARG A 38 -11.84 -1.68 3.34
CA ARG A 38 -12.36 -0.78 2.32
C ARG A 38 -13.23 0.32 2.93
N GLU A 39 -14.04 -0.05 3.91
CA GLU A 39 -14.94 0.83 4.65
C GLU A 39 -14.14 1.89 5.43
N GLU A 40 -13.12 1.48 6.19
CA GLU A 40 -12.26 2.38 6.95
C GLU A 40 -11.52 3.40 6.07
N LEU A 41 -11.13 3.01 4.85
CA LEU A 41 -10.53 3.91 3.87
C LEU A 41 -11.52 4.94 3.33
N ASP A 42 -12.78 4.56 3.12
CA ASP A 42 -13.82 5.44 2.61
C ASP A 42 -14.32 6.43 3.70
N ASP A 43 -14.12 6.10 4.99
CA ASP A 43 -14.44 6.94 6.16
C ASP A 43 -13.30 7.89 6.60
N LEU A 44 -12.14 7.87 5.92
CA LEU A 44 -11.05 8.81 6.20
C LEU A 44 -11.46 10.25 5.82
N PRO A 45 -11.14 11.25 6.68
CA PRO A 45 -11.56 12.64 6.51
C PRO A 45 -10.92 13.37 5.32
#